data_AF-A0A820LNZ6-F1
#
_entry.id   AF-A0A820LNZ6-F1
#
_cell.length_a   1.000
_cell.length_b   1.000
_cell.length_c   1.000
_cell.angle_alpha   90.00
_cell.angle_beta   90.00
_cell.angle_gamma   90.00
#
_symmetry.space_group_name_H-M   'P 1'
#
loop_
_entity.id
_entity.type
_entity.pdbx_description
1 polymer ?
#
loop_
_entity_poly.entity_id
_entity_poly.type
_entity_poly.pdbx_seq_one_letter_code
_entity_poly.pdbx_strand_id
1 'polypeptide(L)'
;HLVNDINQNNIHLTTGIVSTAQLYPVLSDNGHHDLALELISSTTYPSYGYMFTNPYENATTIWELWNAPLTGPGMNSRNHIMYGSVGAWFYSHLAGIDVSSNMITIRPRMASEAKKYLLSKLDCQLSTLYGLIHISYTRDEHDTISNSILLHITVPTNTQARIIFEPLLIGGRCKTLIEGHNIIWSSDIGNRYVEGFDIEKDSITGFMTVYIGSGQYEFQAIWQ
;
A
#
# COMPACT_ATOMS: atom_id res chain seq x y z
N HIS A 1 8.01 -18.17 -10.59
CA HIS A 1 7.93 -17.93 -12.05
C HIS A 1 7.66 -16.46 -12.36
N LEU A 2 6.55 -15.85 -11.92
CA LEU A 2 6.23 -14.44 -12.20
C LEU A 2 7.35 -13.45 -11.83
N VAL A 3 7.86 -13.51 -10.60
CA VAL A 3 8.96 -12.63 -10.13
C VAL A 3 10.20 -12.76 -11.01
N ASN A 4 10.56 -13.98 -11.40
CA ASN A 4 11.72 -14.21 -12.25
C ASN A 4 11.51 -13.61 -13.65
N ASP A 5 10.32 -13.73 -14.22
CA ASP A 5 9.98 -13.11 -15.51
C ASP A 5 10.14 -11.59 -15.45
N ILE A 6 9.60 -10.94 -14.41
CA ILE A 6 9.73 -9.50 -14.21
C ILE A 6 11.21 -9.09 -14.10
N ASN A 7 11.99 -9.80 -13.28
CA ASN A 7 13.41 -9.52 -13.10
C ASN A 7 14.21 -9.70 -14.40
N GLN A 8 13.90 -10.71 -15.21
CA GLN A 8 14.53 -10.93 -16.50
C GLN A 8 14.17 -9.87 -17.54
N ASN A 9 13.01 -9.23 -17.40
CA ASN A 9 12.57 -8.11 -18.23
C ASN A 9 12.92 -6.74 -17.62
N ASN A 10 13.99 -6.67 -16.82
CA ASN A 10 14.48 -5.44 -16.18
C ASN A 10 13.40 -4.68 -15.40
N ILE A 11 12.47 -5.39 -14.75
CA ILE A 11 11.36 -4.81 -13.99
C ILE A 11 10.43 -3.96 -14.89
N HIS A 12 9.96 -4.57 -15.98
CA HIS A 12 8.98 -3.96 -16.89
C HIS A 12 7.76 -4.85 -17.08
N LEU A 13 6.67 -4.22 -17.52
CA LEU A 13 5.42 -4.90 -17.81
C LEU A 13 5.55 -5.78 -19.06
N THR A 14 5.28 -7.07 -18.93
CA THR A 14 5.13 -8.01 -20.06
C THR A 14 3.67 -8.37 -20.32
N THR A 15 2.75 -7.82 -19.52
CA THR A 15 1.34 -8.19 -19.47
C THR A 15 0.46 -7.36 -20.39
N GLY A 16 -0.52 -8.03 -21.03
CA GLY A 16 -1.67 -7.36 -21.62
C GLY A 16 -2.74 -6.99 -20.58
N ILE A 17 -3.82 -6.37 -21.03
CA ILE A 17 -4.87 -5.76 -20.18
C ILE A 17 -5.42 -6.66 -19.07
N VAL A 18 -5.70 -7.94 -19.37
CA VAL A 18 -6.31 -8.87 -18.39
C VAL A 18 -5.33 -9.19 -17.27
N SER A 19 -4.08 -9.47 -17.61
CA SER A 19 -3.06 -9.85 -16.64
C SER A 19 -2.56 -8.65 -15.83
N THR A 20 -2.50 -7.45 -16.43
CA THR A 20 -2.11 -6.23 -15.72
C THR A 20 -3.05 -5.91 -14.55
N ALA A 21 -4.34 -6.26 -14.67
CA ALA A 21 -5.31 -6.06 -13.59
C ALA A 21 -5.00 -6.86 -12.31
N GLN A 22 -4.33 -8.00 -12.44
CA GLN A 22 -3.99 -8.87 -11.31
C GLN A 22 -2.50 -8.82 -10.94
N LEU A 23 -1.64 -8.28 -11.79
CA LEU A 23 -0.19 -8.24 -11.58
C LEU A 23 0.19 -7.63 -10.23
N TYR A 24 -0.26 -6.40 -9.97
CA TYR A 24 0.11 -5.68 -8.76
C TYR A 24 -0.49 -6.27 -7.48
N PRO A 25 -1.79 -6.64 -7.43
CA PRO A 25 -2.36 -7.37 -6.29
C PRO A 25 -1.61 -8.67 -5.98
N VAL A 26 -1.38 -9.51 -6.99
CA VAL A 26 -0.70 -10.81 -6.82
C VAL A 26 0.71 -10.62 -6.27
N LEU A 27 1.48 -9.64 -6.76
CA LEU A 27 2.80 -9.34 -6.22
C LEU A 27 2.73 -8.91 -4.75
N SER A 28 1.86 -7.94 -4.43
CA SER A 28 1.69 -7.44 -3.08
C SER A 28 1.29 -8.53 -2.08
N ASP A 29 0.35 -9.41 -2.45
CA ASP A 29 -0.19 -10.43 -1.57
C ASP A 29 0.75 -11.63 -1.37
N ASN A 30 1.72 -11.80 -2.25
CA ASN A 30 2.71 -12.88 -2.17
C ASN A 30 4.08 -12.41 -1.67
N GLY A 31 4.13 -11.32 -0.90
CA GLY A 31 5.38 -10.83 -0.28
C GLY A 31 6.33 -10.12 -1.24
N HIS A 32 5.85 -9.71 -2.41
CA HIS A 32 6.61 -8.99 -3.44
C HIS A 32 6.10 -7.56 -3.65
N HIS A 33 5.62 -6.92 -2.58
CA HIS A 33 5.09 -5.55 -2.63
C HIS A 33 6.14 -4.55 -3.12
N ASP A 34 7.38 -4.67 -2.67
CA ASP A 34 8.52 -3.88 -3.16
C ASP A 34 8.69 -3.96 -4.67
N LEU A 35 8.53 -5.14 -5.27
CA LEU A 35 8.63 -5.32 -6.71
C LEU A 35 7.44 -4.65 -7.44
N ALA A 36 6.26 -4.68 -6.84
CA ALA A 36 5.10 -3.95 -7.35
C ALA A 36 5.33 -2.43 -7.33
N LEU A 37 5.96 -1.91 -6.27
CA LEU A 37 6.37 -0.51 -6.16
C LEU A 37 7.44 -0.13 -7.20
N GLU A 38 8.44 -0.99 -7.44
CA GLU A 38 9.43 -0.75 -8.50
C GLU A 38 8.78 -0.72 -9.88
N LEU A 39 7.86 -1.66 -10.17
CA LEU A 39 7.15 -1.72 -11.44
C LEU A 39 6.32 -0.47 -11.71
N ILE A 40 5.58 0.04 -10.72
CA ILE A 40 4.75 1.23 -10.91
C ILE A 40 5.57 2.52 -11.02
N SER A 41 6.74 2.56 -10.38
CA SER A 41 7.66 3.71 -10.44
C SER A 41 8.54 3.75 -11.69
N SER A 42 8.52 2.71 -12.53
CA SER A 42 9.27 2.70 -13.79
C SER A 42 8.78 3.80 -14.75
N THR A 43 9.73 4.48 -15.39
CA THR A 43 9.48 5.55 -16.38
C THR A 43 9.95 5.16 -17.79
N THR A 44 10.56 3.99 -17.95
CA THR A 44 11.03 3.46 -19.23
C THR A 44 10.03 2.49 -19.85
N TYR A 45 10.12 2.30 -21.16
CA TYR A 45 9.16 1.46 -21.89
C TYR A 45 9.36 -0.04 -21.57
N PRO A 46 8.27 -0.82 -21.40
CA PRO A 46 6.88 -0.42 -21.17
C PRO A 46 6.54 -0.17 -19.69
N SER A 47 5.89 0.97 -19.39
CA SER A 47 5.42 1.32 -18.04
C SER A 47 4.34 2.42 -18.08
N TYR A 48 3.64 2.61 -16.96
CA TYR A 48 2.75 3.77 -16.78
C TYR A 48 3.54 5.09 -16.80
N GLY A 49 4.71 5.12 -16.15
CA GLY A 49 5.56 6.31 -16.16
C GLY A 49 5.99 6.68 -17.59
N TYR A 50 6.30 5.71 -18.45
CA TYR A 50 6.61 5.96 -19.85
C TYR A 50 5.47 6.66 -20.61
N MET A 51 4.20 6.34 -20.36
CA MET A 51 3.09 7.07 -20.98
C MET A 51 3.18 8.58 -20.67
N PHE A 52 3.61 8.94 -19.45
CA PHE A 52 3.73 10.33 -19.03
C PHE A 52 5.05 11.00 -19.46
N THR A 53 6.18 10.29 -19.41
CA THR A 53 7.53 10.88 -19.52
C THR A 53 8.24 10.64 -20.85
N ASN A 54 7.66 9.88 -21.78
CA ASN A 54 8.31 9.61 -23.06
C ASN A 54 8.59 10.92 -23.84
N PRO A 55 9.58 10.93 -24.75
CA PRO A 55 10.00 12.16 -25.44
C PRO A 55 9.11 12.54 -26.64
N TYR A 56 8.07 11.77 -26.94
CA TYR A 56 7.29 11.94 -28.17
C TYR A 56 5.96 12.66 -27.90
N GLU A 57 5.28 12.28 -26.82
CA GLU A 57 3.95 12.76 -26.47
C GLU A 57 3.68 12.49 -24.98
N ASN A 58 3.27 13.50 -24.22
CA ASN A 58 2.99 13.31 -22.78
C ASN A 58 1.52 12.93 -22.57
N ALA A 59 1.26 11.77 -21.97
CA ALA A 59 -0.10 11.34 -21.62
C ALA A 59 -0.71 12.15 -20.47
N THR A 60 -1.99 12.47 -20.58
CA THR A 60 -2.84 12.97 -19.48
C THR A 60 -3.96 12.01 -19.09
N THR A 61 -4.10 10.92 -19.85
CA THR A 61 -5.04 9.81 -19.64
C THR A 61 -4.32 8.50 -19.95
N ILE A 62 -4.94 7.36 -19.64
CA ILE A 62 -4.35 6.04 -19.90
C ILE A 62 -4.54 5.67 -21.37
N TRP A 63 -3.50 5.16 -22.02
CA TRP A 63 -3.52 4.82 -23.44
C TRP A 63 -3.89 3.35 -23.69
N GLU A 64 -4.37 3.06 -24.90
CA GLU A 64 -4.66 1.71 -25.37
C GLU A 64 -3.39 0.85 -25.51
N LEU A 65 -2.28 1.47 -25.94
CA LEU A 65 -0.99 0.82 -26.16
C LEU A 65 0.09 1.46 -25.30
N TRP A 66 1.04 0.65 -24.82
CA TRP A 66 2.21 1.15 -24.08
C TRP A 66 3.13 2.03 -24.94
N ASN A 67 3.23 1.75 -26.25
CA ASN A 67 4.05 2.48 -27.24
C ASN A 67 3.20 3.31 -28.20
N ALA A 68 2.09 3.85 -27.72
CA ALA A 68 1.12 4.60 -28.52
C ALA A 68 1.73 5.63 -29.49
N PRO A 69 2.75 6.44 -29.11
CA PRO A 69 3.37 7.45 -29.99
C PRO A 69 4.17 6.88 -31.16
N LEU A 70 4.56 5.61 -31.07
CA LEU A 70 5.36 4.92 -32.09
C LEU A 70 4.50 4.03 -33.01
N THR A 71 3.17 4.08 -32.83
CA THR A 71 2.21 3.24 -33.57
C THR A 71 1.35 4.10 -34.50
N GLY A 72 0.96 3.53 -35.66
CA GLY A 72 0.11 4.20 -36.65
C GLY A 72 -1.34 4.46 -36.18
N PRO A 73 -2.19 5.06 -37.04
CA PRO A 73 -3.50 5.61 -36.67
C PRO A 73 -4.64 4.58 -36.46
N GLY A 74 -4.31 3.31 -36.19
CA GLY A 74 -5.30 2.25 -36.00
C GLY A 74 -5.85 2.17 -34.57
N MET A 75 -5.83 0.95 -34.02
CA MET A 75 -6.13 0.65 -32.62
C MET A 75 -5.06 1.27 -31.70
N ASN A 76 -5.19 2.57 -31.45
CA ASN A 76 -4.17 3.38 -30.79
C ASN A 76 -4.78 4.58 -30.01
N SER A 77 -5.90 4.37 -29.32
CA SER A 77 -6.58 5.41 -28.55
C SER A 77 -5.69 5.96 -27.43
N ARG A 78 -5.72 7.29 -27.27
CA ARG A 78 -5.06 8.01 -26.17
C ARG A 78 -5.92 8.10 -24.91
N ASN A 79 -7.12 7.55 -24.90
CA ASN A 79 -8.01 7.59 -23.75
C ASN A 79 -8.75 6.26 -23.66
N HIS A 80 -8.08 5.26 -23.09
CA HIS A 80 -8.56 3.89 -23.00
C HIS A 80 -8.33 3.31 -21.60
N ILE A 81 -9.42 2.98 -20.92
CA ILE A 81 -9.41 2.70 -19.47
C ILE A 81 -8.86 1.33 -19.05
N MET A 82 -8.44 0.45 -19.98
CA MET A 82 -8.23 -0.98 -19.66
C MET A 82 -7.04 -1.21 -18.73
N TYR A 83 -6.00 -0.39 -18.85
CA TYR A 83 -4.88 -0.38 -17.90
C TYR A 83 -5.17 0.45 -16.64
N GLY A 84 -6.38 1.00 -16.48
CA GLY A 84 -6.81 1.75 -15.29
C GLY A 84 -6.99 0.90 -14.03
N SER A 85 -6.92 -0.42 -14.15
CA SER A 85 -7.03 -1.36 -13.02
C SER A 85 -6.01 -1.11 -11.90
N VAL A 86 -4.85 -0.51 -12.21
CA VAL A 86 -3.85 -0.14 -11.20
C VAL A 86 -4.39 0.82 -10.15
N GLY A 87 -5.39 1.64 -10.50
CA GLY A 87 -6.05 2.53 -9.54
C GLY A 87 -6.66 1.77 -8.37
N ALA A 88 -7.24 0.58 -8.61
CA ALA A 88 -7.78 -0.25 -7.53
C ALA A 88 -6.70 -0.72 -6.55
N TRP A 89 -5.48 -0.99 -7.05
CA TRP A 89 -4.34 -1.38 -6.22
C TRP A 89 -3.83 -0.23 -5.33
N PHE A 90 -3.91 1.02 -5.80
CA PHE A 90 -3.58 2.18 -4.95
C PHE A 90 -4.44 2.25 -3.68
N TYR A 91 -5.74 1.98 -3.79
CA TYR A 91 -6.63 1.98 -2.62
C TYR A 91 -6.49 0.71 -1.79
N SER A 92 -6.55 -0.46 -2.41
CA SER A 92 -6.63 -1.74 -1.69
C SER A 92 -5.31 -2.23 -1.12
N HIS A 93 -4.17 -1.83 -1.70
CA HIS A 93 -2.85 -2.36 -1.31
C HIS A 93 -1.87 -1.29 -0.87
N LEU A 94 -1.83 -0.10 -1.50
CA LEU A 94 -0.99 0.99 -1.01
C LEU A 94 -1.62 1.61 0.23
N ALA A 95 -2.79 2.22 0.08
CA ALA A 95 -3.54 2.74 1.23
C ALA A 95 -4.02 1.59 2.14
N GLY A 96 -4.22 0.40 1.57
CA GLY A 96 -4.57 -0.80 2.33
C GLY A 96 -6.02 -0.84 2.80
N ILE A 97 -6.94 -0.18 2.07
CA ILE A 97 -8.33 -0.04 2.45
C ILE A 97 -9.17 -1.16 1.81
N ASP A 98 -9.86 -1.92 2.65
CA ASP A 98 -10.92 -2.83 2.24
C ASP A 98 -12.15 -2.62 3.12
N VAL A 99 -13.31 -2.44 2.49
CA VAL A 99 -14.57 -2.08 3.17
C VAL A 99 -15.54 -3.23 3.00
N SER A 100 -15.86 -3.90 4.11
CA SER A 100 -16.81 -5.01 4.15
C SER A 100 -17.92 -4.71 5.14
N SER A 101 -19.08 -4.24 4.63
CA SER A 101 -20.20 -3.77 5.45
C SER A 101 -19.74 -2.63 6.38
N ASN A 102 -19.95 -2.76 7.68
CA ASN A 102 -19.54 -1.82 8.72
C ASN A 102 -18.14 -2.11 9.30
N MET A 103 -17.41 -3.09 8.76
CA MET A 103 -16.03 -3.40 9.15
C MET A 103 -15.06 -2.96 8.07
N ILE A 104 -14.14 -2.07 8.44
CA ILE A 104 -13.10 -1.53 7.57
C ILE A 104 -11.77 -2.22 7.91
N THR A 105 -11.19 -2.94 6.95
CA THR A 105 -9.84 -3.49 7.09
C THR A 105 -8.84 -2.47 6.57
N ILE A 106 -7.92 -2.06 7.43
CA ILE A 106 -6.81 -1.17 7.10
C ILE A 106 -5.50 -1.92 7.23
N ARG A 107 -4.73 -1.96 6.16
CA ARG A 107 -3.44 -2.67 6.11
C ARG A 107 -2.39 -1.78 5.45
N PRO A 108 -1.78 -0.83 6.18
CA PRO A 108 -0.81 0.09 5.60
C PRO A 108 0.41 -0.70 5.10
N ARG A 109 0.69 -0.63 3.79
CA ARG A 109 1.85 -1.31 3.18
C ARG A 109 2.87 -0.28 2.73
N MET A 110 3.98 -0.20 3.46
CA MET A 110 5.14 0.59 3.06
C MET A 110 6.10 -0.27 2.23
N ALA A 111 7.01 0.40 1.53
CA ALA A 111 8.19 -0.29 1.03
C ALA A 111 9.00 -0.84 2.21
N SER A 112 9.73 -1.95 2.00
CA SER A 112 10.66 -2.47 2.99
C SER A 112 11.74 -1.44 3.36
N GLU A 113 12.42 -1.64 4.50
CA GLU A 113 13.49 -0.73 4.93
C GLU A 113 14.55 -0.50 3.82
N ALA A 114 14.95 -1.58 3.13
CA ALA A 114 15.96 -1.53 2.06
C ALA A 114 15.49 -0.73 0.83
N LYS A 115 14.18 -0.56 0.64
CA LYS A 115 13.58 0.17 -0.48
C LYS A 115 12.70 1.33 -0.05
N LYS A 116 12.95 1.92 1.13
CA LYS A 116 12.16 3.03 1.67
C LYS A 116 12.01 4.25 0.74
N TYR A 117 12.93 4.42 -0.21
CA TYR A 117 12.87 5.45 -1.24
C TYR A 117 11.71 5.28 -2.24
N LEU A 118 11.12 4.09 -2.35
CA LEU A 118 9.98 3.84 -3.24
C LEU A 118 8.66 4.36 -2.67
N LEU A 119 8.45 4.21 -1.36
CA LEU A 119 7.24 4.67 -0.68
C LEU A 119 7.51 4.82 0.82
N SER A 120 7.80 6.05 1.25
CA SER A 120 8.00 6.39 2.66
C SER A 120 6.78 7.06 3.29
N LYS A 121 5.85 7.57 2.48
CA LYS A 121 4.64 8.26 2.93
C LYS A 121 3.48 8.06 1.97
N LEU A 122 2.26 8.11 2.50
CA LEU A 122 1.02 8.06 1.74
C LEU A 122 -0.05 8.87 2.46
N ASP A 123 -0.91 9.53 1.69
CA ASP A 123 -2.16 10.13 2.17
C ASP A 123 -3.28 9.74 1.20
N CYS A 124 -4.37 9.18 1.74
CA CYS A 124 -5.48 8.67 0.96
C CYS A 124 -6.81 8.94 1.66
N GLN A 125 -7.79 9.40 0.89
CA GLN A 125 -9.17 9.57 1.30
C GLN A 125 -10.10 8.73 0.43
N LEU A 126 -11.05 8.05 1.06
CA LEU A 126 -12.08 7.27 0.39
C LEU A 126 -13.47 7.63 0.94
N SER A 127 -14.33 8.14 0.06
CA SER A 127 -15.74 8.42 0.39
C SER A 127 -16.55 7.13 0.31
N THR A 128 -17.21 6.76 1.41
CA THR A 128 -18.08 5.58 1.50
C THR A 128 -19.51 5.98 1.88
N LEU A 129 -20.42 5.01 1.91
CA LEU A 129 -21.79 5.22 2.40
C LEU A 129 -21.87 5.64 3.87
N TYR A 130 -20.85 5.32 4.67
CA TYR A 130 -20.79 5.68 6.10
C TYR A 130 -20.08 7.02 6.35
N GLY A 131 -19.41 7.58 5.34
CA GLY A 131 -18.61 8.79 5.44
C GLY A 131 -17.20 8.62 4.92
N LEU A 132 -16.34 9.58 5.26
CA LEU A 132 -14.96 9.64 4.82
C LEU A 132 -14.08 8.69 5.65
N ILE A 133 -13.34 7.84 4.95
CA ILE A 133 -12.17 7.16 5.50
C ILE A 133 -10.96 7.99 5.09
N HIS A 134 -10.12 8.36 6.05
CA HIS A 134 -8.82 9.00 5.77
C HIS A 134 -7.72 8.16 6.38
N ILE A 135 -6.67 7.92 5.61
CA ILE A 135 -5.47 7.21 6.03
C ILE A 135 -4.28 8.00 5.57
N SER A 136 -3.37 8.23 6.50
CA SER A 136 -2.05 8.75 6.20
C SER A 136 -1.04 7.92 6.96
N TYR A 137 0.03 7.49 6.30
CA TYR A 137 1.14 6.89 7.01
C TYR A 137 2.47 7.48 6.54
N THR A 138 3.42 7.56 7.45
CA THR A 138 4.78 8.00 7.18
C THR A 138 5.79 7.16 7.96
N ARG A 139 6.95 6.94 7.34
CA ARG A 139 8.18 6.61 8.06
C ARG A 139 8.67 7.89 8.75
N ASP A 140 9.39 7.72 9.85
CA ASP A 140 10.12 8.82 10.46
C ASP A 140 11.14 9.38 9.46
N GLU A 141 10.93 10.63 9.03
CA GLU A 141 11.77 11.32 8.03
C GLU A 141 13.21 11.51 8.51
N HIS A 142 13.41 11.54 9.83
CA HIS A 142 14.72 11.72 10.45
C HIS A 142 15.38 10.40 10.88
N ASP A 143 14.69 9.26 10.67
CA ASP A 143 15.16 7.92 11.10
C ASP A 143 15.58 7.90 12.59
N THR A 144 14.97 8.75 13.41
CA THR A 144 15.19 8.78 14.87
C THR A 144 14.61 7.54 15.54
N ILE A 145 13.55 6.98 14.95
CA ILE A 145 12.94 5.71 15.33
C ILE A 145 12.96 4.79 14.11
N SER A 146 14.06 4.04 13.97
CA SER A 146 14.21 3.06 12.90
C SER A 146 13.12 2.00 12.94
N ASN A 147 12.77 1.48 11.76
CA ASN A 147 11.73 0.46 11.57
C ASN A 147 10.39 0.85 12.21
N SER A 148 9.96 2.10 12.03
CA SER A 148 8.66 2.58 12.51
C SER A 148 7.72 2.99 11.38
N ILE A 149 6.42 2.90 11.69
CA ILE A 149 5.34 3.50 10.92
C ILE A 149 4.51 4.38 11.84
N LEU A 150 4.31 5.64 11.46
CA LEU A 150 3.32 6.53 12.04
C LEU A 150 2.09 6.52 11.13
N LEU A 151 0.93 6.14 11.67
CA LEU A 151 -0.34 5.99 10.97
C LEU A 151 -1.38 6.92 11.60
N HIS A 152 -1.95 7.81 10.80
CA HIS A 152 -3.18 8.53 11.13
C HIS A 152 -4.35 7.89 10.41
N ILE A 153 -5.46 7.71 11.12
CA ILE A 153 -6.68 7.14 10.55
C ILE A 153 -7.93 7.86 11.06
N THR A 154 -8.85 8.14 10.15
CA THR A 154 -10.22 8.54 10.47
C THR A 154 -11.18 7.43 10.05
N VAL A 155 -11.92 6.90 11.03
CA VAL A 155 -12.94 5.87 10.86
C VAL A 155 -14.32 6.52 11.00
N PRO A 156 -15.20 6.47 9.98
CA PRO A 156 -16.49 7.13 10.03
C PRO A 156 -17.43 6.52 11.08
N THR A 157 -18.43 7.30 11.51
CA THR A 157 -19.41 6.85 12.51
C THR A 157 -20.18 5.62 12.03
N ASN A 158 -20.69 4.83 12.99
CA ASN A 158 -21.42 3.60 12.73
C ASN A 158 -20.61 2.51 11.99
N THR A 159 -19.28 2.62 12.02
CA THR A 159 -18.34 1.61 11.51
C THR A 159 -17.30 1.24 12.57
N GLN A 160 -16.61 0.13 12.35
CA GLN A 160 -15.46 -0.34 13.09
C GLN A 160 -14.30 -0.55 12.13
N ALA A 161 -13.07 -0.54 12.64
CA ALA A 161 -11.91 -0.89 11.83
C ALA A 161 -11.04 -1.94 12.52
N ARG A 162 -10.42 -2.79 11.69
CA ARG A 162 -9.28 -3.62 12.07
C ARG A 162 -8.05 -3.13 11.32
N ILE A 163 -7.01 -2.77 12.06
CA ILE A 163 -5.76 -2.26 11.51
C ILE A 163 -4.71 -3.37 11.62
N ILE A 164 -4.15 -3.80 10.50
CA ILE A 164 -3.16 -4.88 10.42
C ILE A 164 -1.80 -4.25 10.11
N PHE A 165 -0.92 -4.20 11.11
CA PHE A 165 0.46 -3.77 10.94
C PHE A 165 1.35 -4.95 10.58
N GLU A 166 2.06 -4.83 9.46
CA GLU A 166 3.04 -5.82 8.99
C GLU A 166 4.47 -5.43 9.40
N PRO A 167 5.35 -6.40 9.71
CA PRO A 167 6.76 -6.15 9.93
C PRO A 167 7.41 -5.43 8.75
N LEU A 168 8.19 -4.39 9.03
CA LEU A 168 8.95 -3.64 8.02
C LEU A 168 10.27 -4.30 7.61
N LEU A 169 10.63 -5.38 8.29
CA LEU A 169 11.82 -6.19 8.06
C LEU A 169 11.49 -7.68 8.15
N ILE A 170 12.24 -8.49 7.39
CA ILE A 170 12.03 -9.94 7.33
C ILE A 170 12.27 -10.54 8.72
N GLY A 171 11.26 -11.26 9.24
CA GLY A 171 11.31 -11.87 10.56
C GLY A 171 11.14 -10.88 11.72
N GLY A 172 10.90 -9.60 11.44
CA GLY A 172 10.68 -8.58 12.45
C GLY A 172 9.49 -8.89 13.35
N ARG A 173 9.57 -8.43 14.59
CA ARG A 173 8.47 -8.50 15.56
C ARG A 173 8.20 -7.11 16.10
N CYS A 174 6.93 -6.86 16.41
CA CYS A 174 6.58 -5.57 16.98
C CYS A 174 7.30 -5.46 18.33
N LYS A 175 7.96 -4.33 18.55
CA LYS A 175 8.63 -3.98 19.80
C LYS A 175 7.68 -3.19 20.69
N THR A 176 7.04 -2.18 20.11
CA THR A 176 6.12 -1.28 20.80
C THR A 176 5.06 -0.81 19.82
N LEU A 177 3.82 -0.74 20.30
CA LEU A 177 2.69 -0.13 19.61
C LEU A 177 2.11 0.96 20.52
N ILE A 178 2.00 2.16 19.96
CA ILE A 178 1.61 3.38 20.67
C ILE A 178 0.36 3.93 20.01
N GLU A 179 -0.60 4.41 20.79
CA GLU A 179 -1.69 5.26 20.32
C GLU A 179 -1.59 6.64 20.99
N GLY A 180 -1.42 7.69 20.18
CA GLY A 180 -1.06 9.03 20.65
C GLY A 180 0.20 8.99 21.53
N HIS A 181 0.01 9.18 22.84
CA HIS A 181 1.10 9.14 23.84
C HIS A 181 1.09 7.87 24.71
N ASN A 182 0.16 6.95 24.48
CA ASN A 182 -0.08 5.78 25.31
C ASN A 182 0.51 4.54 24.66
N ILE A 183 1.40 3.83 25.37
CA ILE A 183 1.85 2.51 24.94
C ILE A 183 0.68 1.53 25.13
N ILE A 184 0.08 1.09 24.03
CA ILE A 184 -1.01 0.12 24.03
C ILE A 184 -0.50 -1.32 24.02
N TRP A 185 0.73 -1.54 23.54
CA TRP A 185 1.39 -2.84 23.60
C TRP A 185 2.93 -2.72 23.54
N SER A 186 3.65 -3.61 24.24
CA SER A 186 5.12 -3.72 24.10
C SER A 186 5.63 -5.12 24.45
N SER A 187 6.73 -5.55 23.83
CA SER A 187 7.39 -6.83 24.13
C SER A 187 7.89 -6.93 25.58
N ASP A 188 8.26 -5.80 26.18
CA ASP A 188 8.93 -5.77 27.49
C ASP A 188 7.93 -5.82 28.67
N ILE A 189 6.70 -5.37 28.41
CA ILE A 189 5.63 -5.27 29.40
C ILE A 189 4.56 -6.36 29.16
N GLY A 190 4.55 -6.94 27.97
CA GLY A 190 3.56 -7.94 27.56
C GLY A 190 2.20 -7.30 27.20
N ASN A 191 1.13 -8.08 27.33
CA ASN A 191 -0.22 -7.59 27.08
C ASN A 191 -0.65 -6.73 28.26
N ARG A 192 -0.72 -5.41 28.05
CA ARG A 192 -1.42 -4.51 28.95
C ARG A 192 -2.85 -4.37 28.44
N TYR A 193 -3.84 -4.61 29.30
CA TYR A 193 -5.21 -4.21 28.95
C TYR A 193 -5.24 -2.68 28.89
N VAL A 194 -5.50 -2.14 27.70
CA VAL A 194 -5.80 -0.73 27.53
C VAL A 194 -7.25 -0.65 27.06
N GLU A 195 -8.07 0.04 27.83
CA GLU A 195 -9.48 0.20 27.53
C GLU A 195 -9.66 0.81 26.13
N GLY A 196 -10.54 0.21 25.32
CA GLY A 196 -10.82 0.66 23.96
C GLY A 196 -9.96 0.04 22.85
N PHE A 197 -8.96 -0.78 23.18
CA PHE A 197 -8.13 -1.48 22.20
C PHE A 197 -8.15 -2.99 22.41
N ASP A 198 -8.60 -3.72 21.39
CA ASP A 198 -8.38 -5.16 21.29
C ASP A 198 -7.22 -5.42 20.32
N ILE A 199 -6.25 -6.23 20.75
CA ILE A 199 -4.98 -6.43 20.05
C ILE A 199 -4.73 -7.93 19.87
N GLU A 200 -4.71 -8.37 18.62
CA GLU A 200 -4.35 -9.73 18.23
C GLU A 200 -2.93 -9.77 17.66
N LYS A 201 -2.23 -10.87 17.92
CA LYS A 201 -0.84 -11.08 17.48
C LYS A 201 -0.73 -12.41 16.76
N ASP A 202 -0.23 -12.38 15.54
CA ASP A 202 0.07 -13.60 14.81
C ASP A 202 1.54 -14.00 15.07
N SER A 203 1.73 -15.08 15.82
CA SER A 203 3.07 -15.59 16.16
C SER A 203 3.86 -16.14 14.97
N ILE A 204 3.19 -16.50 13.86
CA ILE A 204 3.81 -17.03 12.66
C ILE A 204 4.28 -15.87 11.79
N THR A 205 3.34 -15.00 11.38
CA THR A 205 3.63 -13.89 10.46
C THR A 205 4.29 -12.71 11.15
N GLY A 206 4.04 -12.50 12.45
CA GLY A 206 4.46 -11.30 13.18
C GLY A 206 3.50 -10.13 13.05
N PHE A 207 2.33 -10.33 12.43
CA PHE A 207 1.34 -9.27 12.26
C PHE A 207 0.72 -8.86 13.61
N MET A 208 0.50 -7.56 13.75
CA MET A 208 -0.22 -6.98 14.88
C MET A 208 -1.55 -6.44 14.36
N THR A 209 -2.67 -6.93 14.88
CA THR A 209 -4.00 -6.43 14.53
C THR A 209 -4.59 -5.64 15.69
N VAL A 210 -5.06 -4.42 15.43
CA VAL A 210 -5.76 -3.58 16.40
C VAL A 210 -7.20 -3.37 15.96
N TYR A 211 -8.16 -3.62 16.83
CA TYR A 211 -9.57 -3.33 16.58
C TYR A 211 -9.96 -2.03 17.27
N ILE A 212 -10.64 -1.16 16.53
CA ILE A 212 -11.09 0.15 16.98
C ILE A 212 -12.53 0.44 16.51
N GLY A 213 -13.18 1.36 17.20
CA GLY A 213 -14.45 1.95 16.77
C GLY A 213 -14.26 3.11 15.78
N SER A 214 -15.33 3.85 15.57
CA SER A 214 -15.29 5.12 14.83
C SER A 214 -14.53 6.18 15.62
N GLY A 215 -13.75 7.01 14.93
CA GLY A 215 -12.97 8.07 15.57
C GLY A 215 -11.75 8.47 14.74
N GLN A 216 -10.91 9.29 15.35
CA GLN A 216 -9.60 9.65 14.83
C GLN A 216 -8.54 9.04 15.74
N TYR A 217 -7.55 8.39 15.15
CA TYR A 217 -6.49 7.71 15.89
C TYR A 217 -5.15 7.99 15.24
N GLU A 218 -4.12 7.99 16.08
CA GLU A 218 -2.73 8.07 15.68
C GLU A 218 -1.98 6.89 16.27
N PHE A 219 -1.47 6.00 15.43
CA PHE A 219 -0.71 4.83 15.86
C PHE A 219 0.76 4.96 15.46
N GLN A 220 1.66 4.56 16.36
CA GLN A 220 3.05 4.32 16.02
C GLN A 220 3.41 2.87 16.32
N ALA A 221 3.72 2.11 15.27
CA ALA A 221 4.22 0.74 15.41
C ALA A 221 5.73 0.72 15.14
N ILE A 222 6.49 0.16 16.08
CA ILE A 222 7.96 0.06 16.04
C ILE A 222 8.33 -1.42 15.97
N TRP A 223 9.23 -1.79 15.07
CA TRP A 223 9.66 -3.17 14.84
C TRP A 223 11.12 -3.38 15.27
N GLN A 224 11.44 -4.60 15.71
CA GLN A 224 12.79 -5.06 16.04
C GLN A 224 13.04 -6.45 15.46
#